data_AF-A0A521WN27-F1
#
_entry.id   AF-A0A521WN27-F1
#
_cell.length_a   1.000
_cell.length_b   1.000
_cell.length_c   1.000
_cell.angle_alpha   90.00
_cell.angle_beta   90.00
_cell.angle_gamma   90.00
#
_symmetry.space_group_name_H-M   'P 1'
#
loop_
_entity.id
_entity.type
_entity.pdbx_description
1 polymer ?
#
loop_
_entity_poly.entity_id
_entity_poly.type
_entity_poly.pdbx_seq_one_letter_code
_entity_poly.pdbx_strand_id
1 'polypeptide(L)'
;MKIPKFKNEAYTDWSKPANRKKQEQAIAKVEKDFGKTFPNIIGGERVTSEMQFNSLNPSNPSQVVGTFQRGTASDAIRALG
;
A
#
# COMPACT_ATOMS: atom_id res chain seq x y z
N MET A 1 21.53 -18.18 -9.81
CA MET A 1 21.57 -16.85 -10.47
C MET A 1 22.74 -16.05 -9.89
N LYS A 2 23.50 -15.34 -10.73
CA LYS A 2 24.53 -14.40 -10.26
C LYS A 2 23.89 -13.02 -10.12
N ILE A 3 23.76 -12.54 -8.90
CA ILE A 3 23.20 -11.21 -8.59
C ILE A 3 24.33 -10.22 -8.27
N PRO A 4 24.18 -8.93 -8.63
CA PRO A 4 25.18 -7.91 -8.33
C PRO A 4 25.37 -7.76 -6.82
N LYS A 5 26.53 -7.23 -6.40
CA LYS A 5 26.78 -6.90 -5.00
C LYS A 5 25.75 -5.88 -4.51
N PHE A 6 25.34 -6.02 -3.26
CA PHE A 6 24.46 -5.05 -2.60
C PHE A 6 25.02 -3.64 -2.73
N LYS A 7 24.10 -2.70 -3.00
CA LYS A 7 24.35 -1.25 -3.01
C LYS A 7 23.07 -0.57 -2.54
N ASN A 8 23.20 0.47 -1.73
CA ASN A 8 22.07 1.31 -1.36
C ASN A 8 21.42 1.96 -2.59
N GLU A 9 20.09 2.10 -2.56
CA GLU A 9 19.35 2.85 -3.56
C GLU A 9 19.69 4.34 -3.45
N ALA A 10 19.90 5.00 -4.60
CA ALA A 10 20.21 6.42 -4.61
C ALA A 10 18.93 7.24 -4.43
N TYR A 11 19.02 8.38 -3.75
CA TYR A 11 17.89 9.30 -3.70
C TYR A 11 17.53 9.83 -5.11
N THR A 12 16.24 10.00 -5.35
CA THR A 12 15.75 10.66 -6.56
C THR A 12 16.20 12.11 -6.60
N ASP A 13 16.87 12.50 -7.68
CA ASP A 13 17.29 13.88 -7.91
C ASP A 13 16.09 14.72 -8.40
N TRP A 14 15.51 15.49 -7.48
CA TRP A 14 14.31 16.31 -7.74
C TRP A 14 14.60 17.61 -8.49
N SER A 15 15.87 17.98 -8.72
CA SER A 15 16.21 19.13 -9.57
C SER A 15 15.82 18.87 -11.03
N LYS A 16 15.82 17.60 -11.45
CA LYS A 16 15.48 17.16 -12.81
C LYS A 16 13.97 17.18 -13.06
N PRO A 17 13.48 17.96 -14.05
CA PRO A 17 12.05 18.03 -14.38
C PRO A 17 11.41 16.67 -14.72
N ALA A 18 12.16 15.78 -15.38
CA ALA A 18 11.67 14.46 -15.74
C ALA A 18 11.29 13.59 -14.53
N ASN A 19 11.98 13.75 -13.39
CA ASN A 19 11.67 13.01 -12.16
C ASN A 19 10.40 13.55 -11.50
N ARG A 20 10.20 14.86 -11.49
CA ARG A 20 8.96 15.49 -11.00
C ARG A 20 7.74 15.02 -11.81
N LYS A 21 7.84 15.03 -13.14
CA LYS A 21 6.78 14.53 -14.03
C LYS A 21 6.40 13.07 -13.74
N LYS A 22 7.40 12.20 -13.49
CA LYS A 22 7.13 10.80 -13.12
C LYS A 22 6.40 10.69 -11.78
N GLN A 23 6.77 11.51 -10.80
CA GLN A 23 6.10 11.53 -9.49
C GLN A 23 4.65 12.02 -9.60
N GLU A 24 4.40 13.10 -10.34
CA GLU A 24 3.05 13.61 -10.60
C GLU A 24 2.17 12.55 -11.26
N GLN A 25 2.70 11.83 -12.26
CA GLN A 25 2.00 10.72 -12.91
C GLN A 25 1.72 9.55 -11.94
N ALA A 26 2.68 9.23 -11.06
CA ALA A 26 2.51 8.17 -10.07
C ALA A 26 1.43 8.53 -9.05
N ILE A 27 1.43 9.78 -8.55
CA ILE A 27 0.39 10.30 -7.66
C ILE A 27 -0.98 10.21 -8.33
N ALA A 28 -1.12 10.77 -9.54
CA ALA A 28 -2.38 10.74 -10.28
C ALA A 28 -2.86 9.31 -10.59
N LYS A 29 -1.95 8.34 -10.74
CA LYS A 29 -2.32 6.93 -10.90
C LYS A 29 -2.83 6.33 -9.60
N VAL A 30 -2.18 6.60 -8.48
CA VAL A 30 -2.57 6.08 -7.16
C VAL A 30 -3.88 6.68 -6.67
N GLU A 31 -4.12 7.97 -6.94
CA GLU A 31 -5.38 8.63 -6.58
C GLU A 31 -6.60 8.00 -7.28
N LYS A 32 -6.45 7.46 -8.49
CA LYS A 32 -7.51 6.69 -9.18
C LYS A 32 -7.87 5.40 -8.46
N ASP A 33 -6.97 4.91 -7.61
CA ASP A 33 -7.12 3.68 -6.85
C ASP A 33 -7.60 3.92 -5.42
N PHE A 34 -7.88 5.18 -5.04
CA PHE A 34 -8.40 5.52 -3.72
C PHE A 34 -9.77 4.90 -3.45
N GLY A 35 -10.02 4.57 -2.18
CA GLY A 35 -11.24 3.89 -1.75
C GLY A 35 -11.30 2.40 -2.07
N LYS A 36 -10.27 1.83 -2.72
CA LYS A 36 -10.19 0.37 -2.91
C LYS A 36 -10.20 -0.36 -1.56
N THR A 37 -10.89 -1.50 -1.55
CA THR A 37 -10.88 -2.42 -0.41
C THR A 37 -9.82 -3.50 -0.60
N PHE A 38 -8.98 -3.69 0.40
CA PHE A 38 -7.90 -4.66 0.39
C PHE A 38 -8.21 -5.82 1.37
N PRO A 39 -7.99 -7.08 0.96
CA PRO A 39 -8.12 -8.24 1.84
C PRO A 39 -6.90 -8.38 2.76
N ASN A 40 -7.05 -9.14 3.84
CA ASN A 40 -5.89 -9.69 4.57
C ASN A 40 -5.24 -10.80 3.74
N ILE A 41 -3.94 -11.00 3.89
CA ILE A 41 -3.23 -12.14 3.28
C ILE A 41 -2.77 -13.06 4.40
N ILE A 42 -3.31 -14.28 4.45
CA ILE A 42 -3.00 -15.28 5.48
C ILE A 42 -2.65 -16.59 4.77
N GLY A 43 -1.42 -17.09 4.94
CA GLY A 43 -0.95 -18.29 4.23
C GLY A 43 -0.93 -18.14 2.70
N GLY A 44 -0.87 -16.91 2.17
CA GLY A 44 -0.97 -16.63 0.74
C GLY A 44 -2.40 -16.48 0.20
N GLU A 45 -3.42 -16.76 1.02
CA GLU A 45 -4.82 -16.59 0.64
C GLU A 45 -5.37 -15.21 1.00
N ARG A 46 -6.33 -14.74 0.20
CA ARG A 46 -7.07 -13.49 0.45
C ARG A 46 -8.23 -13.75 1.41
N VAL A 47 -8.20 -13.10 2.57
CA VAL A 47 -9.20 -13.27 3.62
C VAL A 47 -9.95 -11.95 3.85
N THR A 48 -11.28 -12.00 3.81
CA THR A 48 -12.18 -10.89 4.15
C THR A 48 -12.67 -11.03 5.59
N SER A 49 -12.91 -9.91 6.27
CA SER A 49 -13.45 -9.88 7.63
C SER A 49 -14.84 -9.24 7.65
N GLU A 50 -15.60 -9.50 8.70
CA GLU A 50 -16.90 -8.87 8.94
C GLU A 50 -16.78 -7.36 9.18
N MET A 51 -15.67 -6.93 9.77
CA MET A 51 -15.39 -5.52 10.03
C MET A 51 -14.29 -4.99 9.13
N GLN A 52 -14.41 -3.72 8.76
CA GLN A 52 -13.40 -3.00 7.98
C GLN A 52 -13.04 -1.67 8.66
N PHE A 53 -11.95 -1.06 8.23
CA PHE A 53 -11.56 0.27 8.65
C PHE A 53 -10.94 1.06 7.49
N ASN A 54 -11.08 2.39 7.54
CA ASN A 54 -10.57 3.29 6.51
C ASN A 54 -9.19 3.82 6.91
N SER A 55 -8.26 3.82 5.96
CA SER A 55 -7.03 4.60 6.01
C SER A 55 -7.30 5.95 5.36
N LEU A 56 -7.17 7.03 6.13
CA LEU A 56 -7.51 8.38 5.70
C LEU A 56 -6.26 9.15 5.24
N ASN A 57 -6.44 10.08 4.30
CA ASN A 57 -5.37 11.01 3.93
C ASN A 57 -5.18 12.04 5.07
N PRO A 58 -4.00 12.14 5.71
CA PRO A 58 -3.79 13.12 6.79
C PRO A 58 -3.88 14.57 6.31
N SER A 59 -3.62 14.85 5.02
CA SER A 59 -3.74 16.18 4.42
C SER A 59 -5.18 16.54 4.04
N ASN A 60 -6.07 15.54 3.96
CA ASN A 60 -7.51 15.72 3.76
C ASN A 60 -8.26 14.56 4.44
N PRO A 61 -8.63 14.68 5.73
CA PRO A 61 -9.20 13.58 6.50
C PRO A 61 -10.54 13.03 5.98
N SER A 62 -11.24 13.77 5.10
CA SER A 62 -12.45 13.28 4.43
C SER A 62 -12.18 12.32 3.28
N GLN A 63 -10.93 12.22 2.82
CA GLN A 63 -10.53 11.41 1.68
C GLN A 63 -10.02 10.05 2.15
N VAL A 64 -10.71 8.98 1.73
CA VAL A 64 -10.31 7.59 2.00
C VAL A 64 -9.26 7.15 0.99
N VAL A 65 -8.05 6.83 1.46
CA VAL A 65 -6.96 6.28 0.63
C VAL A 65 -7.22 4.81 0.32
N GLY A 66 -7.68 4.04 1.31
CA GLY A 66 -8.03 2.64 1.13
C GLY A 66 -8.79 2.10 2.34
N THR A 67 -9.51 1.00 2.13
CA THR A 67 -10.27 0.31 3.16
C THR A 67 -9.68 -1.08 3.38
N PHE A 68 -9.48 -1.48 4.64
CA PHE A 68 -8.78 -2.71 5.00
C PHE A 68 -9.63 -3.57 5.94
N GLN A 69 -9.43 -4.88 5.89
CA GLN A 69 -10.11 -5.82 6.77
C GLN A 69 -9.59 -5.71 8.21
N ARG A 70 -10.48 -5.61 9.19
CA ARG A 70 -10.11 -5.68 10.60
C ARG A 70 -9.95 -7.15 10.97
N GLY A 71 -8.72 -7.58 11.21
CA GLY A 71 -8.43 -8.95 11.64
C GLY A 71 -9.06 -9.25 13.02
N THR A 72 -9.46 -10.51 13.19
CA THR A 72 -9.95 -11.08 14.45
C THR A 72 -8.85 -11.88 15.15
N ALA A 73 -9.10 -12.30 16.40
CA ALA A 73 -8.20 -13.23 17.09
C ALA A 73 -8.05 -14.55 16.31
N SER A 74 -9.12 -15.04 15.69
CA SER A 74 -9.11 -16.23 14.85
C SER A 74 -8.22 -16.07 13.61
N ASP A 75 -8.26 -14.91 12.95
CA ASP A 75 -7.37 -14.60 11.83
C ASP A 75 -5.90 -14.58 12.26
N ALA A 76 -5.61 -14.03 13.43
CA ALA A 76 -4.25 -14.00 13.99
C ALA A 76 -3.73 -15.42 14.28
N ILE A 77 -4.56 -16.28 14.88
CA ILE A 77 -4.21 -17.70 15.11
C ILE A 77 -3.94 -18.40 13.78
N ARG A 78 -4.79 -18.17 12.76
CA ARG A 78 -4.60 -18.73 11.42
C ARG A 78 -3.29 -18.29 10.77
N ALA A 79 -2.79 -17.09 11.07
CA ALA A 79 -1.54 -16.58 10.52
C ALA A 79 -0.26 -17.10 11.20
N LEU A 80 -0.38 -17.75 12.37
CA LEU A 80 0.75 -18.36 13.07
C LEU A 80 1.10 -19.77 12.58
N GLY A 81 0.14 -20.45 11.96
CA GLY A 81 0.30 -21.78 11.34
C GLY A 81 0.69 -21.67 9.88
#